data_AF-Q4DGC0-F1
#
_entry.id   AF-Q4DGC0-F1
#
_cell.length_a   1.000
_cell.length_b   1.000
_cell.length_c   1.000
_cell.angle_alpha   90.00
_cell.angle_beta   90.00
_cell.angle_gamma   90.00
#
_symmetry.space_group_name_H-M   'P 1'
#
loop_
_entity.id
_entity.type
_entity.pdbx_description
1 polymer ?
#
loop_
_entity_poly.entity_id
_entity_poly.type
_entity_poly.pdbx_seq_one_letter_code
_entity_poly.pdbx_strand_id
1 'polypeptide(L)'
;MVDGASATHHDSLVDTRLGRWMRSAAGACPRSRHRVRHRAIAAVRAALLVVLALVAAATWMPAVHAVVLRLRGGTVDRGITVGRAVDTVLMDGVYMTNGVAVVFDVPAMLPGALRIELRNCVCDGGAQIYVRGDSGEPASDRSLEVSVSGLSGDYCSLVFVHNLPAHTNVTVRDSTIVTPGPMRYSQLSGLTDAVASPLVLYATSLLQTQLRVSNTVLRSLQAGGSAVHVGGGVDLLSSAVVLDGVSLEASGGPTASAMRVASSSRLSLRGHSVFSVTNVSVVSSGGGIVLGERLAVVDSVLRFVRVEGLVASSLVRCDGGTVSAGGWLELRDVWAVGEAS
;
A
#
# COMPACT_ATOMS: atom_id res chain seq x y z
N MET A 1 25.87 -42.98 -9.87
CA MET A 1 26.66 -42.07 -10.72
C MET A 1 26.59 -40.70 -10.05
N VAL A 2 27.49 -40.24 -9.19
CA VAL A 2 28.91 -40.52 -8.90
C VAL A 2 29.08 -40.41 -7.37
N ASP A 3 29.72 -41.41 -6.74
CA ASP A 3 30.32 -41.33 -5.40
C ASP A 3 31.84 -41.17 -5.59
N GLY A 4 32.48 -40.38 -4.74
CA GLY A 4 33.93 -40.16 -4.78
C GLY A 4 34.50 -39.93 -3.38
N ALA A 5 34.98 -41.00 -2.75
CA ALA A 5 35.85 -40.99 -1.59
C ALA A 5 37.29 -41.29 -2.03
N SER A 6 38.28 -40.67 -1.37
CA SER A 6 39.72 -41.05 -1.29
C SER A 6 40.56 -39.80 -0.94
N ALA A 7 41.71 -39.81 -0.26
CA ALA A 7 42.40 -40.63 0.73
C ALA A 7 43.77 -39.94 0.99
N THR A 8 44.41 -40.23 2.13
CA THR A 8 45.89 -40.42 2.34
C THR A 8 46.85 -39.23 2.08
N HIS A 9 48.03 -39.02 2.70
CA HIS A 9 48.90 -39.63 3.74
C HIS A 9 50.22 -38.81 3.78
N HIS A 10 51.03 -38.93 4.86
CA HIS A 10 52.52 -38.77 4.99
C HIS A 10 52.90 -38.01 6.29
N ASP A 11 53.47 -38.66 7.32
CA ASP A 11 54.87 -39.15 7.53
C ASP A 11 55.83 -38.01 7.96
N SER A 12 56.86 -38.12 8.81
CA SER A 12 57.44 -39.02 9.85
C SER A 12 58.72 -38.27 10.36
N LEU A 13 59.27 -38.39 11.59
CA LEU A 13 60.41 -39.25 11.99
C LEU A 13 61.00 -38.79 13.36
N VAL A 14 61.29 -39.77 14.26
CA VAL A 14 62.57 -40.03 15.00
C VAL A 14 63.02 -39.01 16.09
N ASP A 15 63.49 -39.32 17.32
CA ASP A 15 64.18 -40.50 17.88
C ASP A 15 64.05 -40.63 19.42
N THR A 16 64.41 -41.85 19.85
CA THR A 16 64.57 -42.51 21.16
C THR A 16 65.31 -41.80 22.32
N ARG A 17 64.95 -42.15 23.58
CA ARG A 17 65.74 -43.03 24.49
C ARG A 17 65.12 -43.24 25.89
N LEU A 18 65.36 -44.45 26.39
CA LEU A 18 64.78 -45.14 27.56
C LEU A 18 65.21 -44.63 28.95
N GLY A 19 64.33 -44.81 29.93
CA GLY A 19 64.62 -44.70 31.37
C GLY A 19 63.51 -45.30 32.25
N ARG A 20 63.62 -46.61 32.50
CA ARG A 20 62.72 -47.53 33.24
C ARG A 20 62.71 -47.26 34.74
N TRP A 21 61.55 -47.18 35.42
CA TRP A 21 61.32 -47.64 36.81
C TRP A 21 59.85 -47.99 37.07
N MET A 22 59.65 -48.86 38.07
CA MET A 22 58.61 -49.88 38.22
C MET A 22 57.34 -49.49 38.99
N ARG A 23 56.22 -50.13 38.57
CA ARG A 23 55.09 -50.74 39.32
C ARG A 23 54.42 -49.98 40.48
N SER A 24 53.09 -49.83 40.39
CA SER A 24 52.12 -50.75 41.03
C SER A 24 50.68 -50.43 40.61
N ALA A 25 49.87 -51.48 40.46
CA ALA A 25 48.49 -51.45 40.01
C ALA A 25 47.51 -51.31 41.19
N ALA A 26 46.47 -50.48 41.01
CA ALA A 26 45.21 -50.55 41.74
C ALA A 26 44.11 -49.88 40.88
N GLY A 27 43.00 -50.58 40.65
CA GLY A 27 41.97 -50.22 39.66
C GLY A 27 40.98 -49.13 40.08
N ALA A 28 40.27 -48.57 39.11
CA ALA A 28 38.98 -47.89 39.30
C ALA A 28 38.21 -47.71 37.98
N CYS A 29 36.89 -47.88 38.09
CA CYS A 29 35.84 -48.05 37.07
C CYS A 29 35.66 -46.94 36.00
N PRO A 30 35.03 -47.25 34.85
CA PRO A 30 34.78 -46.28 33.78
C PRO A 30 33.58 -45.38 34.12
N ARG A 31 33.82 -44.23 34.76
CA ARG A 31 32.76 -43.23 35.10
C ARG A 31 32.75 -41.97 34.21
N SER A 32 33.50 -41.94 33.10
CA SER A 32 33.71 -40.68 32.35
C SER A 32 32.69 -40.35 31.25
N ARG A 33 31.90 -41.29 30.70
CA ARG A 33 31.01 -40.99 29.55
C ARG A 33 29.66 -40.33 29.92
N HIS A 34 29.12 -40.57 31.12
CA HIS A 34 27.83 -39.99 31.51
C HIS A 34 27.91 -38.48 31.84
N ARG A 35 29.08 -38.03 32.34
CA ARG A 35 29.33 -36.60 32.60
C ARG A 35 29.42 -35.77 31.32
N VAL A 36 29.90 -36.34 30.22
CA VAL A 36 30.03 -35.62 28.93
C VAL A 36 28.64 -35.41 28.29
N ARG A 37 27.76 -36.43 28.31
CA ARG A 37 26.38 -36.28 27.80
C ARG A 37 25.55 -35.28 28.61
N HIS A 38 25.67 -35.28 29.94
CA HIS A 38 25.01 -34.25 30.77
C HIS A 38 25.51 -32.84 30.50
N ARG A 39 26.82 -32.66 30.25
CA ARG A 39 27.38 -31.36 29.86
C ARG A 39 26.89 -30.89 28.49
N ALA A 40 26.77 -31.80 27.52
CA ALA A 40 26.23 -31.45 26.21
C ALA A 40 24.75 -31.01 26.28
N ILE A 41 23.91 -31.74 27.02
CA ILE A 41 22.49 -31.38 27.21
C ILE A 41 22.37 -30.05 27.98
N ALA A 42 23.20 -29.82 28.99
CA ALA A 42 23.23 -28.55 29.72
C ALA A 42 23.66 -27.38 28.83
N ALA A 43 24.66 -27.57 27.97
CA ALA A 43 25.12 -26.54 27.03
C ALA A 43 24.03 -26.21 25.99
N VAL A 44 23.33 -27.21 25.45
CA VAL A 44 22.21 -26.99 24.51
C VAL A 44 21.06 -26.26 25.19
N ARG A 45 20.68 -26.63 26.42
CA ARG A 45 19.64 -25.91 27.19
C ARG A 45 20.06 -24.48 27.50
N ALA A 46 21.32 -24.25 27.88
CA ALA A 46 21.83 -22.90 28.13
C ALA A 46 21.81 -22.04 26.85
N ALA A 47 22.23 -22.61 25.71
CA ALA A 47 22.16 -21.92 24.41
C ALA A 47 20.71 -21.60 24.03
N LEU A 48 19.78 -22.54 24.22
CA LEU A 48 18.36 -22.31 23.94
C LEU A 48 17.77 -21.22 24.84
N LEU A 49 18.12 -21.19 26.13
CA LEU A 49 17.71 -20.14 27.06
C LEU A 49 18.30 -18.78 26.69
N VAL A 50 19.56 -18.72 26.23
CA VAL A 50 20.17 -17.48 25.73
C VAL A 50 19.46 -16.99 24.47
N VAL A 51 19.13 -17.89 23.53
CA VAL A 51 18.34 -17.53 22.34
C VAL A 51 16.94 -17.03 22.75
N LEU A 52 16.26 -17.72 23.68
CA LEU A 52 14.95 -17.30 24.17
C LEU A 52 15.01 -15.95 24.89
N ALA A 53 16.05 -15.72 25.69
CA ALA A 53 16.30 -14.46 26.39
C ALA A 53 16.63 -13.33 25.41
N LEU A 54 17.36 -13.59 24.33
CA LEU A 54 17.61 -12.60 23.28
C LEU A 54 16.33 -12.27 22.50
N VAL A 55 15.48 -13.26 22.20
CA VAL A 55 14.17 -13.02 21.57
C VAL A 55 13.26 -12.22 22.50
N ALA A 56 13.21 -12.57 23.79
CA ALA A 56 12.44 -11.82 24.78
C ALA A 56 13.01 -10.41 25.02
N ALA A 57 14.33 -10.25 25.04
CA ALA A 57 14.95 -8.94 25.13
C ALA A 57 14.65 -8.09 23.89
N ALA A 58 14.63 -8.68 22.69
CA ALA A 58 14.27 -7.98 21.46
C ALA A 58 12.80 -7.51 21.45
N THR A 59 11.87 -8.27 22.06
CA THR A 59 10.49 -7.81 22.26
C THR A 59 10.37 -6.76 23.37
N TRP A 60 11.36 -6.68 24.27
CA TRP A 60 11.44 -5.73 25.39
C TRP A 60 12.45 -4.59 25.17
N MET A 61 12.85 -4.31 23.92
CA MET A 61 13.54 -3.05 23.60
C MET A 61 12.53 -2.00 23.07
N PRO A 62 11.65 -1.41 23.90
CA PRO A 62 10.84 -0.28 23.49
C PRO A 62 11.69 0.99 23.63
N ALA A 63 12.61 1.19 22.70
CA ALA A 63 13.21 2.51 22.46
C ALA A 63 13.73 2.60 21.03
N VAL A 64 13.00 2.03 20.07
CA VAL A 64 13.18 2.47 18.69
C VAL A 64 12.66 3.89 18.65
N HIS A 65 13.59 4.85 18.76
CA HIS A 65 13.28 6.25 18.59
C HIS A 65 12.66 6.38 17.21
N ALA A 66 11.42 6.81 17.15
CA ALA A 66 10.76 7.00 15.88
C ALA A 66 11.56 8.02 15.06
N VAL A 67 11.91 7.63 13.85
CA VAL A 67 12.68 8.47 12.93
C VAL A 67 11.68 9.21 12.07
N VAL A 68 11.71 10.54 12.14
CA VAL A 68 10.96 11.37 11.21
C VAL A 68 11.74 11.43 9.89
N LEU A 69 11.17 10.90 8.82
CA LEU A 69 11.73 11.08 7.47
C LEU A 69 11.29 12.45 6.94
N ARG A 70 12.22 13.41 6.85
CA ARG A 70 11.95 14.73 6.28
C ARG A 70 12.77 14.95 5.01
N LEU A 71 12.07 15.17 3.89
CA LEU A 71 12.64 15.55 2.60
C LEU A 71 12.13 16.94 2.23
N ARG A 72 13.03 17.87 1.96
CA ARG A 72 12.66 19.24 1.58
C ARG A 72 13.43 19.65 0.33
N GLY A 73 12.71 19.93 -0.74
CA GLY A 73 13.30 20.11 -2.07
C GLY A 73 13.95 18.84 -2.60
N GLY A 74 14.79 19.01 -3.63
CA GLY A 74 15.59 17.94 -4.20
C GLY A 74 14.82 17.02 -5.15
N THR A 75 15.53 16.00 -5.65
CA THR A 75 15.01 15.07 -6.64
C THR A 75 15.11 13.63 -6.13
N VAL A 76 14.01 12.88 -6.30
CA VAL A 76 13.93 11.44 -6.11
C VAL A 76 13.85 10.80 -7.49
N ASP A 77 14.99 10.29 -7.96
CA ASP A 77 15.15 9.62 -9.26
C ASP A 77 15.39 8.10 -9.12
N ARG A 78 15.34 7.60 -7.88
CA ARG A 78 15.38 6.18 -7.53
C ARG A 78 14.19 5.84 -6.64
N GLY A 79 13.66 4.63 -6.79
CA GLY A 79 12.55 4.16 -5.97
C GLY A 79 12.90 4.17 -4.48
N ILE A 80 11.94 4.58 -3.65
CA ILE A 80 12.08 4.64 -2.19
C ILE A 80 10.96 3.81 -1.59
N THR A 81 11.28 2.96 -0.63
CA THR A 81 10.29 2.30 0.23
C THR A 81 10.53 2.75 1.66
N VAL A 82 9.56 3.46 2.22
CA VAL A 82 9.55 3.96 3.59
C VAL A 82 8.74 3.00 4.45
N GLY A 83 9.30 2.57 5.58
CA GLY A 83 8.62 1.69 6.51
C GLY A 83 9.36 1.65 7.84
N ARG A 84 10.35 0.77 7.95
CA ARG A 84 11.03 0.46 9.22
C ARG A 84 11.50 1.70 9.98
N ALA A 85 11.19 1.73 11.27
CA ALA A 85 11.57 2.77 12.23
C ALA A 85 11.02 4.19 11.94
N VAL A 86 10.11 4.33 10.98
CA VAL A 86 9.47 5.62 10.64
C VAL A 86 8.03 5.61 11.15
N ASP A 87 7.63 6.68 11.85
CA ASP A 87 6.23 6.98 12.19
C ASP A 87 5.68 8.17 11.38
N THR A 88 6.58 9.07 10.97
CA THR A 88 6.26 10.34 10.34
C THR A 88 7.09 10.54 9.08
N VAL A 89 6.42 10.85 7.98
CA VAL A 89 7.03 11.24 6.71
C VAL A 89 6.58 12.64 6.34
N LEU A 90 7.52 13.54 6.10
CA LEU A 90 7.28 14.93 5.67
C LEU A 90 8.06 15.19 4.38
N MET A 91 7.35 15.40 3.27
CA MET A 91 7.93 15.75 1.98
C MET A 91 7.41 17.13 1.57
N ASP A 92 8.32 18.09 1.38
CA ASP A 92 7.98 19.47 1.02
C ASP A 92 8.79 19.91 -0.20
N GLY A 93 8.14 20.12 -1.35
CA GLY A 93 8.80 20.58 -2.57
C GLY A 93 9.69 19.54 -3.27
N VAL A 94 9.48 18.24 -3.02
CA VAL A 94 10.30 17.16 -3.61
C VAL A 94 9.86 16.88 -5.04
N TYR A 95 10.82 16.75 -5.97
CA TYR A 95 10.59 16.38 -7.36
C TYR A 95 10.84 14.87 -7.57
N MET A 96 9.84 14.12 -8.02
CA MET A 96 9.91 12.67 -8.28
C MET A 96 9.87 12.44 -9.80
N THR A 97 10.77 11.61 -10.34
CA THR A 97 10.87 11.44 -11.80
C THR A 97 11.35 10.04 -12.20
N ASN A 98 11.60 9.81 -13.50
CA ASN A 98 12.16 8.56 -14.04
C ASN A 98 11.35 7.29 -13.69
N GLY A 99 10.02 7.40 -13.62
CA GLY A 99 9.13 6.26 -13.38
C GLY A 99 9.28 5.62 -12.00
N VAL A 100 9.85 6.35 -11.04
CA VAL A 100 10.12 5.82 -9.69
C VAL A 100 8.84 5.48 -8.95
N ALA A 101 8.93 4.46 -8.09
CA ALA A 101 7.92 4.17 -7.08
C ALA A 101 8.37 4.73 -5.73
N VAL A 102 7.59 5.64 -5.17
CA VAL A 102 7.70 6.08 -3.77
C VAL A 102 6.63 5.36 -2.97
N VAL A 103 7.04 4.42 -2.13
CA VAL A 103 6.14 3.53 -1.40
C VAL A 103 6.20 3.85 0.09
N PHE A 104 5.07 4.23 0.66
CA PHE A 104 4.86 4.27 2.10
C PHE A 104 4.24 2.95 2.53
N ASP A 105 5.06 2.04 3.06
CA ASP A 105 4.68 0.72 3.53
C ASP A 105 4.20 0.82 4.98
N VAL A 106 2.92 1.11 5.16
CA VAL A 106 2.28 1.39 6.44
C VAL A 106 2.39 0.21 7.42
N PRO A 107 2.23 -1.07 7.01
CA PRO A 107 2.49 -2.20 7.89
C PRO A 107 3.93 -2.23 8.42
N ALA A 108 4.91 -1.86 7.58
CA ALA A 108 6.33 -1.83 7.95
C ALA A 108 6.74 -0.60 8.78
N MET A 109 5.90 0.44 8.84
CA MET A 109 6.07 1.58 9.76
C MET A 109 5.91 1.15 11.22
N LEU A 110 6.33 2.03 12.14
CA LEU A 110 6.20 1.76 13.57
C LEU A 110 4.72 1.53 13.97
N PRO A 111 4.45 0.76 15.03
CA PRO A 111 3.10 0.70 15.58
C PRO A 111 2.67 2.06 16.15
N GLY A 112 1.35 2.32 16.19
CA GLY A 112 0.76 3.52 16.77
C GLY A 112 0.20 4.51 15.73
N ALA A 113 0.28 5.80 16.05
CA ALA A 113 -0.22 6.88 15.21
C ALA A 113 0.82 7.26 14.16
N LEU A 114 0.43 7.18 12.88
CA LEU A 114 1.30 7.41 11.73
C LEU A 114 0.89 8.67 10.98
N ARG A 115 1.88 9.36 10.40
CA ARG A 115 1.63 10.58 9.63
C ARG A 115 2.46 10.59 8.34
N ILE A 116 1.80 10.83 7.22
CA ILE A 116 2.42 11.02 5.90
C ILE A 116 1.94 12.36 5.35
N GLU A 117 2.85 13.30 5.14
CA GLU A 117 2.55 14.62 4.62
C GLU A 117 3.37 14.91 3.36
N LEU A 118 2.68 15.18 2.26
CA LEU A 118 3.25 15.63 0.99
C LEU A 118 2.72 17.03 0.72
N ARG A 119 3.63 17.99 0.66
CA ARG A 119 3.34 19.40 0.39
C ARG A 119 4.11 19.86 -0.83
N ASN A 120 3.41 20.47 -1.78
CA ASN A 120 3.99 21.09 -2.98
C ASN A 120 4.97 20.16 -3.73
N CYS A 121 4.75 18.85 -3.66
CA CYS A 121 5.59 17.87 -4.35
C CYS A 121 5.24 17.87 -5.84
N VAL A 122 6.23 17.56 -6.66
CA VAL A 122 6.05 17.47 -8.11
C VAL A 122 6.43 16.06 -8.55
N CYS A 123 5.61 15.42 -9.36
CA CYS A 123 5.87 14.09 -9.88
C CYS A 123 5.71 14.05 -11.40
N ASP A 124 6.69 13.48 -12.08
CA ASP A 124 6.75 13.43 -13.54
C ASP A 124 7.40 12.12 -14.00
N GLY A 125 7.53 11.92 -15.30
CA GLY A 125 8.20 10.76 -15.89
C GLY A 125 7.55 9.42 -15.57
N GLY A 126 6.27 9.39 -15.19
CA GLY A 126 5.54 8.18 -14.79
C GLY A 126 5.75 7.79 -13.33
N ALA A 127 6.18 8.73 -12.48
CA ALA A 127 6.36 8.49 -11.05
C ALA A 127 5.05 8.10 -10.35
N GLN A 128 5.16 7.20 -9.36
CA GLN A 128 4.02 6.62 -8.66
C GLN A 128 4.23 6.71 -7.15
N ILE A 129 3.24 7.26 -6.46
CA ILE A 129 3.23 7.42 -5.01
C ILE A 129 2.24 6.41 -4.44
N TYR A 130 2.72 5.46 -3.66
CA TYR A 130 1.90 4.41 -3.06
C TYR A 130 1.76 4.64 -1.56
N VAL A 131 0.52 4.63 -1.07
CA VAL A 131 0.21 4.38 0.33
C VAL A 131 -0.26 2.93 0.41
N ARG A 132 0.61 2.05 0.91
CA ARG A 132 0.37 0.61 0.97
C ARG A 132 -0.06 0.21 2.38
N GLY A 133 -1.28 -0.30 2.49
CA GLY A 133 -1.83 -0.94 3.69
C GLY A 133 -1.48 -2.43 3.81
N ASP A 134 -2.11 -3.09 4.77
CA ASP A 134 -1.94 -4.52 5.03
C ASP A 134 -2.79 -5.36 4.05
N SER A 135 -2.22 -6.45 3.53
CA SER A 135 -2.96 -7.38 2.67
C SER A 135 -4.01 -8.22 3.40
N GLY A 136 -3.90 -8.33 4.72
CA GLY A 136 -4.85 -8.98 5.62
C GLY A 136 -5.84 -7.98 6.21
N GLU A 137 -6.31 -8.20 7.43
CA GLU A 137 -7.29 -7.31 8.08
C GLU A 137 -6.71 -5.92 8.42
N PRO A 138 -7.51 -4.84 8.38
CA PRO A 138 -7.09 -3.52 8.84
C PRO A 138 -6.56 -3.54 10.28
N ALA A 139 -5.36 -2.99 10.50
CA ALA A 139 -4.78 -2.86 11.83
C ALA A 139 -5.67 -1.96 12.72
N SER A 140 -6.21 -2.51 13.81
CA SER A 140 -7.09 -1.77 14.74
C SER A 140 -6.33 -1.04 15.85
N ASP A 141 -5.06 -1.35 16.04
CA ASP A 141 -4.14 -0.78 17.05
C ASP A 141 -3.32 0.41 16.51
N ARG A 142 -3.63 0.87 15.29
CA ARG A 142 -2.91 1.94 14.60
C ARG A 142 -3.90 2.97 14.05
N SER A 143 -3.42 4.19 13.84
CA SER A 143 -4.12 5.23 13.09
C SER A 143 -3.18 5.84 12.06
N LEU A 144 -3.72 6.35 10.97
CA LEU A 144 -2.93 6.93 9.88
C LEU A 144 -3.54 8.26 9.44
N GLU A 145 -2.73 9.30 9.44
CA GLU A 145 -3.05 10.58 8.80
C GLU A 145 -2.22 10.73 7.52
N VAL A 146 -2.89 10.84 6.37
CA VAL A 146 -2.25 11.16 5.09
C VAL A 146 -2.74 12.53 4.63
N SER A 147 -1.82 13.47 4.42
CA SER A 147 -2.14 14.78 3.86
C SER A 147 -1.31 15.03 2.61
N VAL A 148 -1.98 15.15 1.47
CA VAL A 148 -1.39 15.51 0.18
C VAL A 148 -1.96 16.86 -0.20
N SER A 149 -1.10 17.87 -0.33
CA SER A 149 -1.49 19.22 -0.72
C SER A 149 -0.54 19.80 -1.75
N GLY A 150 -1.08 20.41 -2.81
CA GLY A 150 -0.25 20.98 -3.88
C GLY A 150 0.55 19.93 -4.66
N LEU A 151 0.10 18.67 -4.70
CA LEU A 151 0.74 17.66 -5.54
C LEU A 151 0.46 18.02 -7.00
N SER A 152 1.52 18.22 -7.77
CA SER A 152 1.42 18.56 -9.19
C SER A 152 2.22 17.58 -10.04
N GLY A 153 1.77 17.30 -11.25
CA GLY A 153 2.51 16.38 -12.10
C GLY A 153 1.87 16.12 -13.44
N ASP A 154 2.69 16.15 -14.49
CA ASP A 154 2.26 15.89 -15.86
C ASP A 154 2.50 14.44 -16.31
N TYR A 155 2.94 13.56 -15.41
CA TYR A 155 2.94 12.11 -15.63
C TYR A 155 3.07 11.38 -14.30
N CYS A 156 1.99 11.35 -13.52
CA CYS A 156 2.01 10.92 -12.12
C CYS A 156 0.77 10.15 -11.69
N SER A 157 0.91 9.26 -10.70
CA SER A 157 -0.21 8.56 -10.07
C SER A 157 -0.07 8.47 -8.55
N LEU A 158 -1.15 8.75 -7.84
CA LEU A 158 -1.33 8.51 -6.42
C LEU A 158 -2.17 7.25 -6.23
N VAL A 159 -1.63 6.30 -5.48
CA VAL A 159 -2.19 4.95 -5.37
C VAL A 159 -2.37 4.58 -3.92
N PHE A 160 -3.61 4.28 -3.53
CA PHE A 160 -3.93 3.62 -2.27
C PHE A 160 -4.18 2.14 -2.55
N VAL A 161 -3.45 1.29 -1.85
CA VAL A 161 -3.51 -0.15 -2.07
C VAL A 161 -3.61 -0.88 -0.73
N HIS A 162 -4.40 -1.95 -0.70
CA HIS A 162 -4.57 -2.80 0.48
C HIS A 162 -5.27 -2.06 1.62
N ASN A 163 -5.33 -2.67 2.79
CA ASN A 163 -6.17 -2.23 3.88
C ASN A 163 -5.41 -1.24 4.77
N LEU A 164 -5.81 0.03 4.72
CA LEU A 164 -5.28 1.05 5.62
C LEU A 164 -5.72 0.74 7.06
N PRO A 165 -4.95 1.16 8.09
CA PRO A 165 -5.36 1.00 9.48
C PRO A 165 -6.77 1.54 9.76
N ALA A 166 -7.42 1.03 10.80
CA ALA A 166 -8.66 1.63 11.28
C ALA A 166 -8.44 3.11 11.64
N HIS A 167 -9.49 3.93 11.60
CA HIS A 167 -9.40 5.36 11.94
C HIS A 167 -8.40 6.14 11.08
N THR A 168 -8.27 5.77 9.81
CA THR A 168 -7.42 6.49 8.86
C THR A 168 -8.11 7.79 8.41
N ASN A 169 -7.34 8.87 8.25
CA ASN A 169 -7.80 10.10 7.63
C ASN A 169 -6.87 10.47 6.46
N VAL A 170 -7.39 10.46 5.25
CA VAL A 170 -6.69 10.80 4.02
C VAL A 170 -7.30 12.08 3.47
N THR A 171 -6.44 13.08 3.27
CA THR A 171 -6.81 14.34 2.61
C THR A 171 -5.91 14.55 1.40
N VAL A 172 -6.53 14.73 0.23
CA VAL A 172 -5.85 15.15 -1.00
C VAL A 172 -6.49 16.46 -1.43
N ARG A 173 -5.72 17.54 -1.50
CA ARG A 173 -6.30 18.85 -1.82
C ARG A 173 -5.41 19.72 -2.67
N ASP A 174 -6.03 20.69 -3.35
CA ASP A 174 -5.36 21.75 -4.07
C ASP A 174 -4.27 21.20 -5.02
N SER A 175 -4.56 20.08 -5.69
CA SER A 175 -3.60 19.27 -6.45
C SER A 175 -3.99 19.20 -7.94
N THR A 176 -3.02 18.95 -8.82
CA THR A 176 -3.25 18.78 -10.27
C THR A 176 -2.40 17.62 -10.77
N ILE A 177 -3.02 16.47 -10.98
CA ILE A 177 -2.33 15.23 -11.31
C ILE A 177 -2.80 14.74 -12.68
N VAL A 178 -1.86 14.63 -13.61
CA VAL A 178 -2.12 14.25 -14.99
C VAL A 178 -1.39 12.95 -15.34
N THR A 179 -2.07 12.05 -16.04
CA THR A 179 -1.50 10.86 -16.67
C THR A 179 -1.70 10.96 -18.19
N PRO A 180 -0.73 11.50 -18.95
CA PRO A 180 -0.85 11.65 -20.39
C PRO A 180 -0.56 10.34 -21.13
N GLY A 181 0.14 9.40 -20.47
CA GLY A 181 0.56 8.12 -21.02
C GLY A 181 0.29 6.94 -20.08
N PRO A 182 0.62 5.72 -20.51
CA PRO A 182 0.35 4.50 -19.75
C PRO A 182 1.24 4.39 -18.49
N MET A 183 0.62 4.07 -17.35
CA MET A 183 1.31 3.88 -16.08
C MET A 183 1.75 2.41 -15.91
N ARG A 184 2.88 2.20 -15.23
CA ARG A 184 3.39 0.85 -14.92
C ARG A 184 3.25 0.54 -13.43
N TYR A 185 2.09 0.01 -13.04
CA TYR A 185 1.78 -0.39 -11.66
C TYR A 185 2.50 -1.67 -11.20
N SER A 186 3.82 -1.75 -11.40
CA SER A 186 4.66 -2.91 -11.09
C SER A 186 4.61 -3.34 -9.62
N GLN A 187 4.24 -2.43 -8.72
CA GLN A 187 4.07 -2.71 -7.29
C GLN A 187 2.77 -3.45 -6.95
N LEU A 188 1.85 -3.59 -7.91
CA LEU A 188 0.52 -4.14 -7.71
C LEU A 188 0.33 -5.42 -8.53
N SER A 189 0.39 -6.55 -7.85
CA SER A 189 0.04 -7.82 -8.49
C SER A 189 -1.47 -7.87 -8.76
N GLY A 190 -1.84 -8.22 -9.99
CA GLY A 190 -3.22 -8.39 -10.43
C GLY A 190 -3.92 -7.14 -10.97
N LEU A 191 -3.33 -5.95 -10.83
CA LEU A 191 -3.88 -4.74 -11.45
C LEU A 191 -3.53 -4.74 -12.95
N THR A 192 -4.45 -5.22 -13.78
CA THR A 192 -4.26 -5.39 -15.23
C THR A 192 -5.10 -4.44 -16.07
N ASP A 193 -6.10 -3.81 -15.46
CA ASP A 193 -7.14 -3.04 -16.13
C ASP A 193 -6.96 -1.53 -16.02
N ALA A 194 -6.20 -1.04 -15.03
CA ALA A 194 -5.78 0.35 -14.96
C ALA A 194 -4.68 0.63 -15.99
N VAL A 195 -5.00 1.44 -17.00
CA VAL A 195 -4.04 1.86 -18.02
C VAL A 195 -3.29 3.11 -17.59
N ALA A 196 -4.02 4.17 -17.26
CA ALA A 196 -3.47 5.46 -16.88
C ALA A 196 -4.45 6.17 -15.97
N SER A 197 -4.14 6.23 -14.67
CA SER A 197 -5.00 6.86 -13.70
C SER A 197 -4.25 7.70 -12.67
N PRO A 198 -4.55 9.00 -12.54
CA PRO A 198 -3.99 9.88 -11.54
C PRO A 198 -4.28 9.46 -10.09
N LEU A 199 -5.45 8.85 -9.84
CA LEU A 199 -5.85 8.36 -8.53
C LEU A 199 -6.36 6.92 -8.62
N VAL A 200 -5.70 6.01 -7.91
CA VAL A 200 -6.05 4.58 -7.89
C VAL A 200 -6.39 4.13 -6.47
N LEU A 201 -7.53 3.47 -6.31
CA LEU A 201 -7.88 2.68 -5.12
C LEU A 201 -7.89 1.19 -5.52
N TYR A 202 -7.06 0.37 -4.89
CA TYR A 202 -6.92 -1.03 -5.28
C TYR A 202 -6.90 -2.01 -4.10
N ALA A 203 -7.82 -2.97 -4.13
CA ALA A 203 -7.93 -4.04 -3.13
C ALA A 203 -7.98 -3.49 -1.69
N THR A 204 -8.82 -2.49 -1.46
CA THR A 204 -8.82 -1.69 -0.22
C THR A 204 -10.12 -1.86 0.56
N SER A 205 -10.01 -2.31 1.81
CA SER A 205 -11.07 -2.27 2.83
C SER A 205 -10.79 -1.12 3.78
N LEU A 206 -11.72 -0.18 3.84
CA LEU A 206 -11.66 1.00 4.71
C LEU A 206 -12.58 0.78 5.92
N LEU A 207 -11.99 0.84 7.11
CA LEU A 207 -12.70 0.70 8.38
C LEU A 207 -12.61 2.01 9.16
N GLN A 208 -13.76 2.62 9.46
CA GLN A 208 -13.85 3.89 10.20
C GLN A 208 -12.92 4.98 9.63
N THR A 209 -12.76 5.00 8.31
CA THR A 209 -11.79 5.83 7.60
C THR A 209 -12.48 6.95 6.84
N GLN A 210 -11.82 8.08 6.69
CA GLN A 210 -12.24 9.16 5.81
C GLN A 210 -11.19 9.36 4.72
N LEU A 211 -11.58 9.28 3.45
CA LEU A 211 -10.77 9.64 2.30
C LEU A 211 -11.46 10.80 1.57
N ARG A 212 -10.85 11.98 1.62
CA ARG A 212 -11.38 13.19 0.98
C ARG A 212 -10.41 13.72 -0.07
N VAL A 213 -10.92 13.90 -1.28
CA VAL A 213 -10.25 14.62 -2.36
C VAL A 213 -11.02 15.92 -2.59
N SER A 214 -10.34 17.07 -2.51
CA SER A 214 -10.99 18.37 -2.68
C SER A 214 -10.19 19.34 -3.53
N ASN A 215 -10.85 20.22 -4.28
CA ASN A 215 -10.19 21.26 -5.09
C ASN A 215 -9.03 20.69 -5.95
N THR A 216 -9.24 19.53 -6.58
CA THR A 216 -8.18 18.78 -7.25
C THR A 216 -8.58 18.51 -8.69
N VAL A 217 -7.61 18.61 -9.61
CA VAL A 217 -7.78 18.23 -11.01
C VAL A 217 -7.11 16.87 -11.23
N LEU A 218 -7.89 15.89 -11.68
CA LEU A 218 -7.41 14.56 -12.05
C LEU A 218 -7.67 14.39 -13.54
N ARG A 219 -6.61 14.22 -14.33
CA ARG A 219 -6.70 14.15 -15.79
C ARG A 219 -5.99 12.93 -16.36
N SER A 220 -6.68 12.18 -17.21
CA SER A 220 -6.09 11.10 -18.01
C SER A 220 -6.29 11.36 -19.50
N LEU A 221 -5.22 11.27 -20.29
CA LEU A 221 -5.27 11.51 -21.74
C LEU A 221 -5.05 10.22 -22.55
N GLN A 222 -4.71 9.13 -21.87
CA GLN A 222 -4.39 7.86 -22.51
C GLN A 222 -5.66 7.09 -22.85
N ALA A 223 -5.65 6.40 -24.00
CA ALA A 223 -6.75 5.53 -24.37
C ALA A 223 -7.02 4.43 -23.34
N GLY A 224 -8.29 4.28 -22.96
CA GLY A 224 -8.73 3.39 -21.87
C GLY A 224 -8.46 3.92 -20.45
N GLY A 225 -7.79 5.07 -20.31
CA GLY A 225 -7.47 5.68 -19.02
C GLY A 225 -8.68 6.22 -18.26
N SER A 226 -8.48 6.49 -16.98
CA SER A 226 -9.51 7.08 -16.13
C SER A 226 -8.94 8.08 -15.11
N ALA A 227 -9.66 9.15 -14.79
CA ALA A 227 -9.17 10.11 -13.79
C ALA A 227 -9.14 9.50 -12.37
N VAL A 228 -10.09 8.60 -12.08
CA VAL A 228 -10.10 7.75 -10.89
C VAL A 228 -10.32 6.30 -11.29
N HIS A 229 -9.46 5.39 -10.81
CA HIS A 229 -9.62 3.94 -10.99
C HIS A 229 -9.88 3.25 -9.65
N VAL A 230 -10.86 2.35 -9.63
CA VAL A 230 -11.19 1.51 -8.47
C VAL A 230 -11.15 0.06 -8.90
N GLY A 231 -10.27 -0.74 -8.30
CA GLY A 231 -10.07 -2.14 -8.69
C GLY A 231 -9.76 -3.05 -7.49
N GLY A 232 -9.64 -4.35 -7.73
CA GLY A 232 -9.29 -5.35 -6.71
C GLY A 232 -10.35 -5.57 -5.62
N GLY A 233 -11.52 -4.93 -5.75
CA GLY A 233 -12.53 -4.83 -4.70
C GLY A 233 -12.24 -3.68 -3.73
N VAL A 234 -13.26 -2.87 -3.45
CA VAL A 234 -13.22 -1.81 -2.44
C VAL A 234 -14.44 -1.92 -1.54
N ASP A 235 -14.21 -1.93 -0.23
CA ASP A 235 -15.24 -2.06 0.79
C ASP A 235 -15.12 -0.95 1.81
N LEU A 236 -16.21 -0.21 2.01
CA LEU A 236 -16.32 0.83 3.01
C LEU A 236 -17.17 0.29 4.16
N LEU A 237 -16.59 0.25 5.35
CA LEU A 237 -17.27 -0.11 6.59
C LEU A 237 -17.19 1.06 7.58
N SER A 238 -18.33 1.69 7.85
CA SER A 238 -18.42 2.93 8.64
C SER A 238 -17.44 4.01 8.18
N SER A 239 -17.24 4.12 6.87
CA SER A 239 -16.20 4.94 6.25
C SER A 239 -16.78 5.92 5.24
N ALA A 240 -16.04 6.97 4.92
CA ALA A 240 -16.45 7.97 3.94
C ALA A 240 -15.39 8.15 2.85
N VAL A 241 -15.81 8.09 1.58
CA VAL A 241 -15.03 8.52 0.42
C VAL A 241 -15.74 9.71 -0.20
N VAL A 242 -15.05 10.86 -0.26
CA VAL A 242 -15.66 12.13 -0.67
C VAL A 242 -14.79 12.81 -1.73
N LEU A 243 -15.36 13.04 -2.91
CA LEU A 243 -14.82 13.91 -3.95
C LEU A 243 -15.61 15.22 -3.92
N ASP A 244 -14.96 16.35 -3.64
CA ASP A 244 -15.64 17.64 -3.44
C ASP A 244 -14.90 18.79 -4.14
N GLY A 245 -15.51 19.40 -5.17
CA GLY A 245 -14.83 20.43 -5.96
C GLY A 245 -13.70 19.85 -6.84
N VAL A 246 -13.92 18.66 -7.41
CA VAL A 246 -12.92 17.92 -8.20
C VAL A 246 -13.26 18.02 -9.69
N SER A 247 -12.24 18.21 -10.55
CA SER A 247 -12.37 18.04 -12.01
C SER A 247 -11.88 16.66 -12.40
N LEU A 248 -12.77 15.85 -12.99
CA LEU A 248 -12.47 14.51 -13.49
C LEU A 248 -12.45 14.53 -15.02
N GLU A 249 -11.24 14.43 -15.59
CA GLU A 249 -11.02 14.58 -17.02
C GLU A 249 -10.42 13.31 -17.64
N ALA A 250 -11.04 12.79 -18.70
CA ALA A 250 -10.62 11.56 -19.36
C ALA A 250 -10.87 11.64 -20.87
N SER A 251 -9.87 12.07 -21.65
CA SER A 251 -10.04 12.38 -23.08
C SER A 251 -9.36 11.39 -24.04
N GLY A 252 -8.98 10.20 -23.56
CA GLY A 252 -8.31 9.16 -24.35
C GLY A 252 -9.17 8.42 -25.38
N GLY A 253 -10.32 8.95 -25.79
CA GLY A 253 -11.24 8.31 -26.73
C GLY A 253 -12.40 7.56 -26.05
N PRO A 254 -13.14 6.72 -26.80
CA PRO A 254 -14.44 6.18 -26.36
C PRO A 254 -14.34 5.20 -25.18
N THR A 255 -13.16 4.65 -24.94
CA THR A 255 -12.90 3.75 -23.81
C THR A 255 -12.43 4.48 -22.55
N ALA A 256 -12.18 5.79 -22.61
CA ALA A 256 -11.80 6.58 -21.45
C ALA A 256 -12.99 6.73 -20.48
N SER A 257 -12.73 6.93 -19.20
CA SER A 257 -13.80 7.24 -18.24
C SER A 257 -13.37 8.19 -17.15
N ALA A 258 -14.21 9.14 -16.75
CA ALA A 258 -13.85 10.07 -15.69
C ALA A 258 -13.59 9.34 -14.37
N MET A 259 -14.47 8.41 -13.99
CA MET A 259 -14.22 7.46 -12.91
C MET A 259 -14.64 6.07 -13.36
N ARG A 260 -13.84 5.05 -13.01
CA ARG A 260 -14.14 3.66 -13.35
C ARG A 260 -13.90 2.75 -12.16
N VAL A 261 -14.95 2.04 -11.77
CA VAL A 261 -14.85 0.79 -11.02
C VAL A 261 -14.73 -0.35 -12.02
N ALA A 262 -13.70 -1.17 -11.88
CA ALA A 262 -13.47 -2.33 -12.72
C ALA A 262 -14.67 -3.29 -12.68
N SER A 263 -15.11 -3.82 -13.83
CA SER A 263 -16.29 -4.71 -13.90
C SER A 263 -16.19 -5.95 -13.01
N SER A 264 -14.98 -6.50 -12.86
CA SER A 264 -14.71 -7.65 -11.98
C SER A 264 -14.71 -7.30 -10.48
N SER A 265 -14.59 -6.01 -10.15
CA SER A 265 -14.44 -5.51 -8.79
C SER A 265 -15.78 -5.15 -8.17
N ARG A 266 -15.89 -5.44 -6.87
CA ARG A 266 -17.03 -5.01 -6.06
C ARG A 266 -16.73 -3.65 -5.45
N LEU A 267 -17.70 -2.73 -5.49
CA LEU A 267 -17.72 -1.54 -4.65
C LEU A 267 -18.81 -1.71 -3.59
N SER A 268 -18.42 -1.82 -2.32
CA SER A 268 -19.31 -2.14 -1.20
C SER A 268 -19.35 -0.99 -0.20
N LEU A 269 -20.55 -0.58 0.21
CA LEU A 269 -20.81 0.48 1.19
C LEU A 269 -21.67 -0.12 2.31
N ARG A 270 -21.14 -0.18 3.54
CA ARG A 270 -21.79 -0.82 4.69
C ARG A 270 -21.63 -0.01 5.98
N GLY A 271 -22.59 -0.18 6.90
CA GLY A 271 -22.49 0.31 8.28
C GLY A 271 -22.38 1.83 8.38
N HIS A 272 -23.31 2.55 7.75
CA HIS A 272 -23.36 4.01 7.63
C HIS A 272 -22.19 4.63 6.84
N SER A 273 -21.70 3.90 5.84
CA SER A 273 -20.68 4.43 4.94
C SER A 273 -21.26 5.42 3.94
N VAL A 274 -20.42 6.33 3.46
CA VAL A 274 -20.80 7.36 2.48
C VAL A 274 -19.80 7.38 1.33
N PHE A 275 -20.28 7.22 0.10
CA PHE A 275 -19.53 7.57 -1.09
C PHE A 275 -20.20 8.81 -1.72
N SER A 276 -19.53 9.96 -1.68
CA SER A 276 -20.10 11.22 -2.15
C SER A 276 -19.24 11.87 -3.22
N VAL A 277 -19.89 12.30 -4.30
CA VAL A 277 -19.32 13.14 -5.35
C VAL A 277 -20.11 14.45 -5.35
N THR A 278 -19.45 15.55 -4.98
CA THR A 278 -20.10 16.86 -4.78
C THR A 278 -19.36 17.96 -5.54
N ASN A 279 -20.06 18.84 -6.25
CA ASN A 279 -19.45 19.94 -7.01
C ASN A 279 -18.35 19.44 -7.97
N VAL A 280 -18.66 18.43 -8.79
CA VAL A 280 -17.67 17.78 -9.67
C VAL A 280 -17.99 18.07 -11.13
N SER A 281 -16.96 18.44 -11.89
CA SER A 281 -17.02 18.53 -13.35
C SER A 281 -16.46 17.27 -14.00
N VAL A 282 -17.17 16.75 -14.98
CA VAL A 282 -16.88 15.50 -15.68
C VAL A 282 -16.66 15.79 -17.16
N VAL A 283 -15.42 15.71 -17.62
CA VAL A 283 -15.07 15.87 -19.03
C VAL A 283 -14.52 14.55 -19.53
N SER A 284 -15.35 13.75 -20.21
CA SER A 284 -14.93 12.43 -20.69
C SER A 284 -15.36 12.21 -22.14
N SER A 285 -14.46 11.63 -22.93
CA SER A 285 -14.74 11.19 -24.30
C SER A 285 -15.41 9.82 -24.38
N GLY A 286 -15.62 9.15 -23.25
CA GLY A 286 -16.30 7.85 -23.15
C GLY A 286 -17.33 7.85 -22.04
N GLY A 287 -17.02 7.22 -20.90
CA GLY A 287 -17.90 7.17 -19.74
C GLY A 287 -17.67 8.30 -18.74
N GLY A 288 -18.72 8.79 -18.08
CA GLY A 288 -18.57 9.65 -16.90
C GLY A 288 -18.11 8.84 -15.70
N ILE A 289 -18.99 8.65 -14.72
CA ILE A 289 -18.75 7.87 -13.51
C ILE A 289 -19.35 6.46 -13.70
N VAL A 290 -18.48 5.47 -13.88
CA VAL A 290 -18.85 4.07 -14.09
C VAL A 290 -18.64 3.29 -12.79
N LEU A 291 -19.72 2.79 -12.20
CA LEU A 291 -19.74 2.05 -10.93
C LEU A 291 -19.57 0.54 -11.08
N GLY A 292 -19.45 0.04 -12.31
CA GLY A 292 -19.26 -1.38 -12.61
C GLY A 292 -20.53 -2.22 -12.44
N GLU A 293 -20.35 -3.53 -12.33
CA GLU A 293 -21.44 -4.53 -12.31
C GLU A 293 -21.80 -5.01 -10.89
N ARG A 294 -20.97 -4.67 -9.90
CA ARG A 294 -21.01 -5.25 -8.55
C ARG A 294 -21.05 -4.18 -7.47
N LEU A 295 -21.96 -3.22 -7.58
CA LEU A 295 -22.24 -2.26 -6.51
C LEU A 295 -23.04 -2.94 -5.38
N ALA A 296 -22.70 -2.66 -4.12
CA ALA A 296 -23.52 -3.10 -2.98
C ALA A 296 -23.63 -1.97 -1.95
N VAL A 297 -24.85 -1.50 -1.69
CA VAL A 297 -25.12 -0.43 -0.72
C VAL A 297 -26.08 -0.94 0.32
N VAL A 298 -25.64 -1.04 1.58
CA VAL A 298 -26.43 -1.54 2.71
C VAL A 298 -26.27 -0.57 3.87
N ASP A 299 -27.39 -0.04 4.39
CA ASP A 299 -27.36 0.91 5.50
C ASP A 299 -26.34 2.04 5.29
N SER A 300 -26.29 2.60 4.08
CA SER A 300 -25.20 3.45 3.58
C SER A 300 -25.67 4.29 2.39
N VAL A 301 -24.86 5.28 2.00
CA VAL A 301 -25.26 6.28 1.01
C VAL A 301 -24.28 6.33 -0.15
N LEU A 302 -24.82 6.28 -1.36
CA LEU A 302 -24.13 6.70 -2.58
C LEU A 302 -24.75 8.01 -3.06
N ARG A 303 -23.96 9.07 -3.22
CA ARG A 303 -24.47 10.43 -3.43
C ARG A 303 -23.73 11.18 -4.53
N PHE A 304 -24.47 11.75 -5.46
CA PHE A 304 -23.99 12.66 -6.50
C PHE A 304 -24.77 13.97 -6.41
N VAL A 305 -24.07 15.06 -6.09
CA VAL A 305 -24.67 16.38 -5.93
C VAL A 305 -23.90 17.45 -6.68
N ARG A 306 -24.57 18.21 -7.56
CA ARG A 306 -23.91 19.21 -8.42
C ARG A 306 -22.80 18.57 -9.25
N VAL A 307 -23.19 17.56 -10.02
CA VAL A 307 -22.30 16.88 -10.96
C VAL A 307 -22.67 17.32 -12.36
N GLU A 308 -21.74 17.99 -13.02
CA GLU A 308 -21.88 18.50 -14.38
C GLU A 308 -20.97 17.71 -15.31
N GLY A 309 -21.41 17.39 -16.52
CA GLY A 309 -20.51 16.85 -17.55
C GLY A 309 -21.05 17.00 -18.96
N LEU A 310 -20.42 16.35 -19.94
CA LEU A 310 -20.79 16.50 -21.36
C LEU A 310 -21.95 15.59 -21.78
N VAL A 311 -22.88 16.09 -22.60
CA VAL A 311 -24.02 15.32 -23.16
C VAL A 311 -23.59 14.07 -23.94
N ALA A 312 -22.41 14.10 -24.54
CA ALA A 312 -21.83 12.97 -25.26
C ALA A 312 -21.44 11.78 -24.38
N SER A 313 -21.49 11.91 -23.05
CA SER A 313 -21.05 10.89 -22.09
C SER A 313 -22.14 10.54 -21.09
N SER A 314 -22.27 9.26 -20.73
CA SER A 314 -23.15 8.86 -19.63
C SER A 314 -22.57 9.36 -18.31
N LEU A 315 -23.20 10.35 -17.66
CA LEU A 315 -22.67 10.98 -16.45
C LEU A 315 -22.47 10.00 -15.30
N VAL A 316 -23.46 9.18 -15.01
CA VAL A 316 -23.41 8.13 -13.98
C VAL A 316 -23.98 6.86 -14.56
N ARG A 317 -23.22 5.77 -14.51
CA ARG A 317 -23.60 4.45 -15.04
C ARG A 317 -23.29 3.37 -14.02
N CYS A 318 -24.27 2.52 -13.76
CA CYS A 318 -24.14 1.33 -12.92
C CYS A 318 -24.72 0.15 -13.69
N ASP A 319 -23.92 -0.87 -13.95
CA ASP A 319 -24.29 -2.00 -14.80
C ASP A 319 -24.91 -3.16 -14.00
N GLY A 320 -24.80 -3.09 -12.68
CA GLY A 320 -25.35 -4.09 -11.78
C GLY A 320 -25.04 -3.78 -10.33
N GLY A 321 -25.66 -4.56 -9.44
CA GLY A 321 -25.51 -4.40 -8.01
C GLY A 321 -26.84 -4.33 -7.27
N THR A 322 -26.77 -4.00 -5.99
CA THR A 322 -27.92 -3.94 -5.09
C THR A 322 -27.83 -2.73 -4.17
N VAL A 323 -28.94 -1.99 -4.04
CA VAL A 323 -29.19 -1.08 -2.92
C VAL A 323 -30.19 -1.80 -2.02
N SER A 324 -29.76 -2.23 -0.83
CA SER A 324 -30.55 -3.07 0.08
C SER A 324 -31.04 -2.27 1.30
N ALA A 325 -31.51 -2.96 2.35
CA ALA A 325 -32.08 -2.33 3.54
C ALA A 325 -31.18 -1.21 4.11
N GLY A 326 -31.77 -0.04 4.35
CA GLY A 326 -31.08 1.16 4.83
C GLY A 326 -30.14 1.81 3.81
N GLY A 327 -29.97 1.24 2.61
CA GLY A 327 -29.18 1.84 1.54
C GLY A 327 -29.99 2.85 0.74
N TRP A 328 -29.37 3.95 0.30
CA TRP A 328 -29.99 4.84 -0.69
C TRP A 328 -28.99 5.48 -1.64
N LEU A 329 -29.52 5.86 -2.81
CA LEU A 329 -28.85 6.61 -3.85
C LEU A 329 -29.43 8.03 -3.89
N GLU A 330 -28.60 9.06 -3.80
CA GLU A 330 -29.00 10.46 -3.97
C GLU A 330 -28.41 11.00 -5.28
N LEU A 331 -29.28 11.48 -6.17
CA LEU A 331 -28.93 12.27 -7.35
C LEU A 331 -29.59 13.64 -7.19
N ARG A 332 -28.81 14.70 -7.05
CA ARG A 332 -29.35 16.06 -6.89
C ARG A 332 -28.54 17.05 -7.71
N ASP A 333 -29.20 17.80 -8.58
CA ASP A 333 -28.52 18.72 -9.48
C ASP A 333 -27.41 17.96 -10.25
N VAL A 334 -27.78 16.91 -10.99
CA VAL A 334 -26.87 16.18 -11.89
C VAL A 334 -27.32 16.46 -13.30
N TRP A 335 -26.49 17.15 -14.10
CA TRP A 335 -26.89 17.61 -15.43
C TRP A 335 -25.74 17.50 -16.44
N ALA A 336 -26.12 17.36 -17.71
CA ALA A 336 -25.18 17.37 -18.81
C ALA A 336 -25.27 18.71 -19.57
N VAL A 337 -24.15 19.20 -20.06
CA VAL A 337 -24.01 20.43 -20.84
C VAL A 337 -23.45 20.09 -22.23
N GLY A 338 -23.92 20.81 -23.24
CA GLY A 338 -23.60 20.59 -24.65
C GLY A 338 -24.84 20.26 -25.48
N GLU A 339 -24.69 20.27 -26.80
CA GLU A 339 -25.75 19.80 -27.71
C GLU A 339 -25.73 18.27 -27.76
N ALA A 340 -26.91 17.65 -27.71
CA ALA A 340 -27.03 16.24 -28.07
C ALA A 340 -26.74 16.11 -29.57
N SER A 341 -25.65 15.43 -29.91
CA SER A 341 -25.28 15.11 -31.31
C SER A 341 -26.34 14.27 -32.00
#